data_AF-A0AAD4EX84-F1
#
_entry.id   AF-A0AAD4EX84-F1
#
_cell.length_a   1.000
_cell.length_b   1.000
_cell.length_c   1.000
_cell.angle_alpha   90.00
_cell.angle_beta   90.00
_cell.angle_gamma   90.00
#
_symmetry.space_group_name_H-M   'P 1'
#
loop_
_entity.id
_entity.type
_entity.pdbx_description
1 polymer ?
#
loop_
_entity_poly.entity_id
_entity_poly.type
_entity_poly.pdbx_seq_one_letter_code
_entity_poly.pdbx_strand_id
1 'polypeptide(L)'
;MVTVFHQLHCLSYLAEHYQQGYAGANLTEEVAHHTAHCFNYIRQGIMCSADTTLEGKTEAGPGEGSEHECTDYNALLEWANSHSAMKWREGLIPEEGTL
;
A
#
# COMPACT_ATOMS: atom_id res chain seq x y z
N MET A 1 -3.60 -4.39 -13.34
CA MET A 1 -2.44 -3.92 -12.54
C MET A 1 -2.07 -5.05 -11.58
N VAL A 2 -0.82 -5.21 -11.14
CA VAL A 2 -0.52 -6.21 -10.09
C VAL A 2 -1.13 -5.73 -8.78
N THR A 3 -1.84 -6.61 -8.07
CA THR A 3 -2.64 -6.28 -6.87
C THR A 3 -1.84 -5.52 -5.82
N VAL A 4 -0.63 -5.98 -5.48
CA VAL A 4 0.22 -5.30 -4.48
C VAL A 4 0.46 -3.82 -4.82
N PHE A 5 0.67 -3.48 -6.10
CA PHE A 5 0.90 -2.09 -6.50
C PHE A 5 -0.37 -1.26 -6.44
N HIS A 6 -1.53 -1.86 -6.74
CA HIS A 6 -2.80 -1.16 -6.58
C HIS A 6 -3.15 -0.93 -5.12
N GLN A 7 -2.95 -1.93 -4.25
CA GLN A 7 -3.18 -1.82 -2.82
C GLN A 7 -2.32 -0.72 -2.18
N LEU A 8 -1.03 -0.66 -2.52
CA LEU A 8 -0.13 0.41 -2.07
C LEU A 8 -0.57 1.79 -2.61
N HIS A 9 -1.00 1.85 -3.86
CA HIS A 9 -1.53 3.08 -4.47
C HIS A 9 -2.78 3.59 -3.74
N CYS A 10 -3.76 2.71 -3.50
CA CYS A 10 -4.96 3.04 -2.74
C CYS A 10 -4.65 3.47 -1.31
N LEU A 11 -3.73 2.77 -0.62
CA LEU A 11 -3.30 3.14 0.73
C LEU A 11 -2.67 4.54 0.76
N SER A 12 -1.88 4.89 -0.25
CA SER A 12 -1.27 6.23 -0.34
C SER A 12 -2.31 7.34 -0.50
N TYR A 13 -3.36 7.11 -1.29
CA TYR A 13 -4.49 8.05 -1.42
C TYR A 13 -5.25 8.23 -0.11
N LEU A 14 -5.47 7.14 0.65
CA LEU A 14 -6.11 7.22 1.96
C LEU A 14 -5.28 8.01 2.97
N ALA A 15 -3.97 7.78 2.98
CA ALA A 15 -3.05 8.53 3.85
C ALA A 15 -3.05 10.03 3.50
N GLU A 16 -2.98 10.37 2.21
CA GLU A 16 -3.04 11.76 1.74
C GLU A 16 -4.36 12.44 2.13
N HIS A 17 -5.50 11.78 1.89
CA HIS A 17 -6.81 12.35 2.22
C HIS A 17 -7.04 12.45 3.73
N TYR A 18 -6.51 11.51 4.52
CA TYR A 18 -6.50 11.63 5.98
C TYR A 18 -5.73 12.88 6.41
N GLN A 19 -4.51 13.08 5.89
CA GLN A 19 -3.70 14.26 6.20
C GLN A 19 -4.39 15.56 5.79
N GLN A 20 -4.99 15.61 4.60
CA GLN A 20 -5.72 16.79 4.11
C GLN A 20 -6.98 17.07 4.95
N GLY A 21 -7.75 16.05 5.30
CA GLY A 21 -9.00 16.19 6.07
C GLY A 21 -8.79 16.68 7.50
N TYR A 22 -7.63 16.39 8.09
CA TYR A 22 -7.25 16.82 9.43
C TYR A 22 -6.24 17.98 9.44
N ALA A 23 -5.91 18.55 8.28
CA ALA A 23 -5.02 19.69 8.19
C ALA A 23 -5.58 20.88 9.00
N GLY A 24 -4.85 21.28 10.04
CA GLY A 24 -5.26 22.35 10.97
C GLY A 24 -6.18 21.93 12.12
N ALA A 25 -6.52 20.64 12.23
CA ALA A 25 -7.20 20.10 13.40
C ALA A 25 -6.21 19.77 14.53
N ASN A 26 -6.57 20.07 15.78
CA ASN A 26 -5.81 19.62 16.95
C ASN A 26 -6.17 18.16 17.24
N LEU A 27 -5.45 17.24 16.60
CA LEU A 27 -5.50 15.83 16.94
C LEU A 27 -4.88 15.59 18.32
N THR A 28 -5.43 14.65 19.08
CA THR A 28 -4.73 14.15 20.27
C THR A 28 -3.48 13.39 19.82
N GLU A 29 -2.45 13.36 20.68
CA GLU A 29 -1.23 12.59 20.43
C GLU A 29 -1.53 11.12 20.13
N GLU A 30 -2.48 10.53 20.86
CA GLU A 30 -2.94 9.16 20.65
C GLU A 30 -3.48 8.95 19.23
N VAL A 31 -4.34 9.85 18.72
CA VAL A 31 -4.93 9.72 17.39
C VAL A 31 -3.88 9.91 16.31
N ALA A 32 -2.99 10.89 16.46
CA ALA A 32 -1.92 11.13 15.50
C ALA A 32 -0.95 9.93 15.42
N HIS A 33 -0.47 9.46 16.57
CA HIS A 33 0.46 8.32 16.66
C HIS A 33 -0.14 7.05 16.07
N HIS A 34 -1.34 6.66 16.52
CA HIS A 34 -1.96 5.43 16.05
C HIS A 34 -2.30 5.50 14.58
N THR A 35 -2.70 6.65 14.05
CA THR A 35 -3.00 6.76 12.62
C THR A 35 -1.75 6.53 11.78
N ALA A 36 -0.64 7.19 12.11
CA ALA A 36 0.64 7.01 11.42
C ALA A 36 1.12 5.54 11.46
N HIS A 37 1.08 4.93 12.66
CA HIS A 37 1.48 3.54 12.84
C HIS A 37 0.54 2.56 12.13
N CYS A 38 -0.79 2.76 12.15
CA CYS A 38 -1.76 1.91 11.48
C CYS A 38 -1.56 1.91 9.95
N PHE A 39 -1.32 3.07 9.34
CA PHE A 39 -1.00 3.13 7.91
C PHE A 39 0.27 2.33 7.58
N ASN A 40 1.32 2.45 8.41
CA ASN A 40 2.53 1.67 8.22
C ASN A 40 2.31 0.17 8.45
N TYR A 41 1.50 -0.22 9.44
CA TYR A 41 1.17 -1.61 9.71
C TYR A 41 0.43 -2.27 8.54
N ILE A 42 -0.56 -1.57 7.95
CA ILE A 42 -1.28 -2.05 6.77
C ILE A 42 -0.33 -2.16 5.56
N ARG A 43 0.56 -1.17 5.37
CA ARG A 43 1.58 -1.22 4.33
C ARG A 43 2.47 -2.45 4.46
N GLN A 44 2.93 -2.76 5.67
CA GLN A 44 3.74 -3.95 5.95
C GLN A 44 2.97 -5.24 5.64
N GLY A 45 1.69 -5.31 5.96
CA GLY A 45 0.83 -6.45 5.60
C GLY A 45 0.72 -6.66 4.09
N ILE A 46 0.48 -5.57 3.34
CA ILE A 46 0.43 -5.58 1.87
C ILE A 46 1.77 -6.06 1.29
N MET A 47 2.89 -5.56 1.82
CA MET A 47 4.22 -5.94 1.36
C MET A 47 4.64 -7.35 1.77
N CYS A 48 4.21 -7.87 2.93
CA CYS A 48 4.46 -9.26 3.27
C CYS A 48 3.73 -10.15 2.28
N SER A 49 2.42 -9.94 2.11
CA SER A 49 1.64 -10.76 1.18
C SER A 49 2.11 -10.61 -0.27
N ALA A 50 2.53 -9.41 -0.66
CA ALA A 50 3.01 -9.04 -1.98
C ALA A 50 2.24 -9.72 -3.14
N ASP A 51 0.90 -9.63 -3.07
CA ASP A 51 -0.01 -10.32 -3.98
C ASP A 51 0.29 -9.98 -5.45
N THR A 52 0.75 -10.99 -6.19
CA THR A 52 1.13 -10.90 -7.60
C THR A 52 -0.04 -11.08 -8.57
N THR A 53 -1.25 -11.25 -8.05
CA THR A 53 -2.45 -11.41 -8.88
C THR A 53 -2.60 -10.22 -9.82
N LEU A 54 -2.96 -10.50 -11.08
CA LEU A 54 -3.26 -9.45 -12.03
C LEU A 54 -4.72 -9.03 -11.88
N GLU A 55 -4.92 -7.80 -11.45
CA GLU A 55 -6.24 -7.20 -11.44
C GLU A 55 -6.73 -6.91 -12.86
N GLY A 56 -7.91 -7.47 -13.17
CA GLY A 56 -8.73 -7.24 -14.35
C GLY A 56 -10.20 -7.45 -14.00
N LYS A 57 -11.12 -7.21 -14.95
CA LYS A 57 -12.53 -7.51 -14.74
C LYS A 57 -12.74 -9.02 -14.66
N THR A 58 -13.14 -9.49 -13.47
CA THR A 58 -13.73 -10.82 -13.26
C THR A 58 -15.21 -10.64 -12.93
N GLU A 59 -16.00 -11.72 -13.01
CA GLU A 59 -17.42 -11.70 -12.64
C GLU A 59 -17.65 -11.53 -11.12
N ALA A 60 -16.62 -11.76 -10.29
CA ALA A 60 -16.67 -11.66 -8.82
C ALA A 60 -16.06 -10.35 -8.27
N GLY A 61 -15.31 -9.62 -9.10
CA GLY A 61 -14.50 -8.47 -8.67
C GLY A 61 -13.01 -8.81 -8.51
N PRO A 62 -12.13 -7.81 -8.42
CA PRO A 62 -10.68 -8.04 -8.39
C PRO A 62 -10.24 -8.78 -7.12
N GLY A 63 -9.59 -9.95 -7.26
CA GLY A 63 -8.76 -10.55 -6.20
C GLY A 63 -9.45 -11.33 -5.08
N GLU A 64 -10.78 -11.54 -5.10
CA GLU A 64 -11.48 -12.19 -3.99
C GLU A 64 -11.34 -13.74 -4.03
N GLY A 65 -10.83 -14.36 -2.94
CA GLY A 65 -10.80 -15.83 -2.75
C GLY A 65 -9.44 -16.55 -2.90
N SER A 66 -8.32 -15.83 -2.95
CA SER A 66 -6.98 -16.43 -3.12
C SER A 66 -6.31 -16.76 -1.78
N GLU A 67 -5.51 -17.84 -1.73
CA GLU A 67 -4.61 -18.11 -0.61
C GLU A 67 -3.35 -17.24 -0.73
N HIS A 68 -2.95 -16.59 0.36
CA HIS A 68 -1.85 -15.63 0.38
C HIS A 68 -0.62 -16.22 1.07
N GLU A 69 0.52 -16.26 0.37
CA GLU A 69 1.83 -16.64 0.91
C GLU A 69 2.77 -15.44 0.78
N CYS A 70 3.54 -15.13 1.83
CA CYS A 70 4.42 -13.97 1.76
C CYS A 70 5.53 -14.21 0.72
N THR A 71 5.68 -13.29 -0.22
CA THR A 71 6.72 -13.32 -1.26
C THR A 71 7.72 -12.19 -1.07
N ASP A 72 8.89 -12.28 -1.69
CA ASP A 72 9.91 -11.23 -1.61
C ASP A 72 9.44 -9.99 -2.42
N TYR A 73 8.94 -8.99 -1.70
CA TYR A 73 8.48 -7.73 -2.28
C TYR A 73 9.56 -7.03 -3.10
N ASN A 74 10.83 -7.08 -2.68
CA ASN A 74 11.91 -6.37 -3.37
C ASN A 74 12.20 -7.04 -4.71
N ALA A 75 12.25 -8.38 -4.74
CA ALA A 75 12.38 -9.13 -5.98
C ALA A 75 11.21 -8.87 -6.95
N LEU A 76 9.99 -8.78 -6.42
CA LEU A 76 8.80 -8.44 -7.20
C LEU A 76 8.86 -7.01 -7.75
N LEU A 77 9.30 -6.03 -6.95
CA LEU A 77 9.44 -4.64 -7.35
C LEU A 77 10.51 -4.47 -8.43
N GLU A 78 11.65 -5.15 -8.30
CA GLU A 78 12.72 -5.17 -9.31
C GLU A 78 12.21 -5.77 -10.63
N TRP A 79 11.52 -6.91 -10.57
CA TRP A 79 10.89 -7.50 -11.74
C TRP A 79 9.88 -6.55 -12.39
N ALA A 80 8.99 -5.95 -11.60
CA ALA A 80 7.98 -5.04 -12.13
C ALA A 80 8.61 -3.81 -12.81
N ASN A 81 9.63 -3.20 -12.19
CA ASN A 81 10.33 -2.03 -12.71
C ASN A 81 11.19 -2.31 -13.95
N SER A 82 11.63 -3.56 -14.16
CA SER A 82 12.34 -3.98 -15.38
C SER A 82 11.39 -4.31 -16.55
N HIS A 83 10.10 -4.50 -16.27
CA HIS A 83 9.09 -4.91 -17.26
C HIS A 83 7.95 -3.89 -17.44
N SER A 84 8.01 -2.72 -16.80
CA SER A 84 7.01 -1.66 -16.90
C SER A 84 7.48 -0.46 -17.73
N ALA A 85 6.54 0.20 -18.42
CA ALA A 85 6.82 1.45 -19.16
C ALA A 85 7.05 2.66 -18.23
N MET A 86 6.52 2.60 -17.00
CA MET A 86 6.75 3.59 -15.94
C MET A 86 7.22 2.87 -14.68
N LYS A 87 8.28 3.36 -14.05
CA LYS A 87 8.80 2.79 -12.82
C LYS A 87 7.87 3.09 -11.64
N TRP A 88 7.58 2.06 -10.85
CA TRP A 88 7.02 2.19 -9.52
C TRP A 88 8.05 2.81 -8.58
N ARG A 89 7.60 3.72 -7.72
CA ARG A 89 8.47 4.40 -6.75
C ARG A 89 8.80 3.44 -5.60
N GLU A 90 10.07 3.35 -5.25
CA GLU A 90 10.51 2.82 -3.96
C GLU A 90 10.08 3.83 -2.88
N GLY A 91 9.09 3.48 -2.04
CA GLY A 91 8.74 4.28 -0.86
C GLY A 91 7.68 5.37 -1.05
N LEU A 92 6.44 5.01 -1.44
CA LEU A 92 5.30 5.94 -1.37
C LEU A 92 4.88 6.30 0.07
N ILE A 93 5.35 5.55 1.07
CA ILE A 93 5.10 5.76 2.49
C ILE A 93 6.45 5.63 3.22
N PRO A 94 6.80 6.56 4.13
CA PRO A 94 8.06 6.50 4.89
C PRO A 94 8.24 5.15 5.59
N GLU A 95 9.49 4.66 5.66
CA GLU A 95 9.83 3.39 6.31
C GLU A 95 9.47 3.38 7.81
N GLU A 96 9.46 4.56 8.42
CA GLU A 96 9.03 4.81 9.79
C GLU A 96 7.77 5.68 9.79
N GLY A 97 6.77 5.31 10.59
CA GLY A 97 5.53 6.07 10.74
C GLY A 97 5.78 7.41 11.42
N THR A 98 6.16 8.40 10.62
CA THR A 98 6.34 9.79 11.07
C THR A 98 5.30 10.66 10.35
N LEU A 99 4.50 11.36 11.14
CA LEU A 99 3.70 12.50 10.71
C LEU A 99 4.54 13.77 10.84
#